data_AF-A0A519ZG64-F1
#
_entry.id   AF-A0A519ZG64-F1
#
_cell.length_a   1.000
_cell.length_b   1.000
_cell.length_c   1.000
_cell.angle_alpha   90.00
_cell.angle_beta   90.00
_cell.angle_gamma   90.00
#
_symmetry.space_group_name_H-M   'P 1'
#
loop_
_entity.id
_entity.type
_entity.pdbx_description
1 polymer ?
#
loop_
_entity_poly.entity_id
_entity_poly.type
_entity_poly.pdbx_seq_one_letter_code
_entity_poly.pdbx_strand_id
1 'polypeptide(L)'
;MKHLLFKTALLSGAAVLAAAPRSQAQNADRKWGVSGYATTLQYRGDLGSSFWDAHNLTYGGGLTLSRYVTKGIDINLSANQSTLRYPGKENTFTFINDGTGAASGRRFYANISTFGLGFKFKLNNGWALKEDAVIQPYILLQPGYAYIYTQRYNSYSNVNSNASNYGSFDGQAALGLTFRITPGFSMFAQAGQHYLDRDDDRLDGVSNNGTIFWDKYDRYMQFSAGLTANFGKAKDTDGDGVPDRKDKCPDTPAGVKVDEVGCPVDTDGDGVADYQDKCPDVKGLAALQGCPDADGDSVADADDRCPNTPAGVKVDASGCPLDADGDKVPDYLDKCPNTPAGVQVDANGCPLDR
;
A
#
# COMPACT_ATOMS: atom_id res chain seq x y z
N MET A 1 0.88 47.23 10.44
CA MET A 1 -0.03 46.26 11.11
C MET A 1 -0.31 45.10 10.17
N LYS A 2 0.35 43.95 10.37
CA LYS A 2 -0.04 42.58 9.94
C LYS A 2 1.16 41.63 10.17
N HIS A 3 1.60 41.54 11.43
CA HIS A 3 2.45 40.48 11.93
C HIS A 3 1.69 39.83 13.07
N LEU A 4 0.77 38.88 12.79
CA LEU A 4 0.17 38.07 13.86
C LEU A 4 -0.59 36.81 13.38
N LEU A 5 -0.11 36.10 12.34
CA LEU A 5 -0.75 34.84 11.91
C LEU A 5 0.25 33.69 11.64
N PHE A 6 1.37 33.63 12.37
CA PHE A 6 2.35 32.55 12.22
C PHE A 6 2.97 32.08 13.55
N LYS A 7 2.19 32.07 14.64
CA LYS A 7 2.66 31.51 15.93
C LYS A 7 1.74 30.49 16.60
N THR A 8 0.69 30.01 15.94
CA THR A 8 -0.23 29.01 16.53
C THR A 8 -0.67 27.92 15.54
N ALA A 9 0.25 27.39 14.73
CA ALA A 9 -0.02 26.26 13.82
C ALA A 9 0.96 25.09 14.00
N LEU A 10 1.57 24.96 15.19
CA LEU A 10 2.57 23.92 15.48
C LEU A 10 2.24 23.05 16.70
N LEU A 11 1.02 23.13 17.25
CA LEU A 11 0.64 22.37 18.46
C LEU A 11 -0.68 21.59 18.36
N SER A 12 -1.26 21.44 17.18
CA SER A 12 -2.51 20.65 16.99
C SER A 12 -2.36 19.43 16.07
N GLY A 13 -1.17 19.14 15.54
CA GLY A 13 -0.90 17.91 14.78
C GLY A 13 -0.55 16.68 15.63
N ALA A 14 -0.12 16.89 16.89
CA ALA A 14 0.41 15.82 17.74
C ALA A 14 -0.66 14.95 18.42
N ALA A 15 -1.92 15.39 18.46
CA ALA A 15 -2.99 14.71 19.19
C ALA A 15 -3.77 13.65 18.36
N VAL A 16 -3.54 13.57 17.04
CA VAL A 16 -4.17 12.54 16.18
C VAL A 16 -3.26 11.30 15.99
N LEU A 17 -2.06 11.31 16.58
CA LEU A 17 -1.03 10.28 16.41
C LEU A 17 -1.14 9.08 17.39
N ALA A 18 -2.13 9.04 18.27
CA ALA A 18 -2.22 8.02 19.34
C ALA A 18 -3.30 6.94 19.15
N ALA A 19 -4.03 6.89 18.03
CA ALA A 19 -5.06 5.89 17.83
C ALA A 19 -5.21 5.48 16.36
N ALA A 20 -4.37 4.56 15.90
CA ALA A 20 -4.69 3.78 14.70
C ALA A 20 -3.97 2.42 14.74
N PRO A 21 -4.69 1.31 14.97
CA PRO A 21 -4.12 -0.02 14.91
C PRO A 21 -3.81 -0.39 13.45
N ARG A 22 -2.64 -0.98 13.24
CA ARG A 22 -2.22 -1.78 12.07
C ARG A 22 -2.56 -1.18 10.70
N SER A 23 -1.63 -0.41 10.17
CA SER A 23 -1.77 0.29 8.89
C SER A 23 -1.01 -0.48 7.77
N GLN A 24 -1.49 -0.46 6.51
CA GLN A 24 -0.78 -0.89 5.27
C GLN A 24 -0.51 0.28 4.28
N ALA A 25 0.65 0.43 3.62
CA ALA A 25 1.05 1.61 2.80
C ALA A 25 0.45 1.60 1.38
N GLN A 26 0.94 2.47 0.48
CA GLN A 26 0.95 2.15 -0.95
C GLN A 26 1.58 0.76 -1.11
N ASN A 27 0.75 -0.22 -1.41
CA ASN A 27 1.09 -1.63 -1.40
C ASN A 27 0.47 -2.27 -2.67
N ALA A 28 0.60 -3.58 -2.80
CA ALA A 28 -0.01 -4.30 -3.92
C ALA A 28 -1.52 -4.03 -4.07
N ASP A 29 -2.19 -3.61 -2.99
CA ASP A 29 -3.63 -3.40 -2.93
C ASP A 29 -4.03 -1.96 -3.32
N ARG A 30 -3.21 -0.96 -2.97
CA ARG A 30 -3.39 0.45 -3.34
C ARG A 30 -2.31 0.87 -4.34
N LYS A 31 -2.47 0.44 -5.59
CA LYS A 31 -1.42 0.55 -6.61
C LYS A 31 -1.14 1.96 -7.10
N TRP A 32 -2.00 2.94 -6.86
CA TRP A 32 -1.84 4.29 -7.36
C TRP A 32 -1.66 5.29 -6.22
N GLY A 33 -0.90 6.35 -6.46
CA GLY A 33 -0.75 7.43 -5.51
C GLY A 33 -0.59 8.76 -6.23
N VAL A 34 -1.23 9.81 -5.72
CA VAL A 34 -1.06 11.19 -6.20
C VAL A 34 -0.42 11.99 -5.10
N SER A 35 0.67 12.68 -5.43
CA SER A 35 1.43 13.50 -4.50
C SER A 35 1.38 14.96 -4.93
N GLY A 36 1.21 15.84 -3.95
CA GLY A 36 1.44 17.27 -4.09
C GLY A 36 2.54 17.70 -3.13
N TYR A 37 3.48 18.52 -3.62
CA TYR A 37 4.65 18.90 -2.84
C TYR A 37 5.10 20.33 -3.11
N ALA A 38 5.70 20.93 -2.09
CA ALA A 38 6.45 22.17 -2.22
C ALA A 38 7.92 21.85 -2.43
N THR A 39 8.63 22.74 -3.12
CA THR A 39 10.06 22.57 -3.39
C THR A 39 10.84 23.86 -3.29
N THR A 40 12.13 23.75 -3.04
CA THR A 40 13.10 24.85 -3.12
C THR A 40 14.30 24.42 -3.93
N LEU A 41 14.86 25.33 -4.72
CA LEU A 41 16.05 25.04 -5.53
C LEU A 41 17.27 25.80 -5.01
N GLN A 42 18.44 25.18 -5.11
CA GLN A 42 19.72 25.78 -4.79
C GLN A 42 20.68 25.58 -5.96
N TYR A 43 21.28 26.67 -6.45
CA TYR A 43 22.16 26.66 -7.62
C TYR A 43 23.59 26.27 -7.25
N ARG A 44 24.27 25.58 -8.19
CA ARG A 44 25.73 25.49 -8.25
C ARG A 44 26.17 25.44 -9.71
N GLY A 45 27.10 26.31 -10.03
CA GLY A 45 27.77 26.35 -11.32
C GLY A 45 28.91 27.35 -11.25
N ASP A 46 29.18 27.99 -12.36
CA ASP A 46 30.33 28.87 -12.57
C ASP A 46 30.19 30.27 -11.92
N LEU A 47 28.97 30.75 -11.69
CA LEU A 47 28.72 31.91 -10.82
C LEU A 47 28.96 31.62 -9.33
N GLY A 48 29.11 30.36 -8.97
CA GLY A 48 29.38 29.89 -7.61
C GLY A 48 28.28 28.96 -7.09
N SER A 49 28.10 28.92 -5.77
CA SER A 49 27.23 27.94 -5.13
C SER A 49 26.39 28.52 -4.00
N SER A 50 25.11 28.15 -3.98
CA SER A 50 24.18 28.35 -2.87
C SER A 50 23.76 27.01 -2.25
N PHE A 51 24.56 25.96 -2.44
CA PHE A 51 24.30 24.66 -1.84
C PHE A 51 24.34 24.78 -0.31
N TRP A 52 23.32 24.23 0.34
CA TRP A 52 23.10 24.25 1.78
C TRP A 52 22.87 25.64 2.38
N ASP A 53 22.72 26.68 1.54
CA ASP A 53 22.30 28.00 1.99
C ASP A 53 20.76 28.08 2.03
N ALA A 54 20.21 28.24 3.23
CA ALA A 54 18.77 28.34 3.45
C ALA A 54 18.26 29.79 3.46
N HIS A 55 19.11 30.78 3.22
CA HIS A 55 18.70 32.19 3.19
C HIS A 55 18.14 32.56 1.81
N ASN A 56 17.04 33.31 1.80
CA ASN A 56 16.40 33.84 0.58
C ASN A 56 16.09 32.75 -0.47
N LEU A 57 15.65 31.58 0.01
CA LEU A 57 15.24 30.47 -0.84
C LEU A 57 14.09 30.88 -1.76
N THR A 58 14.17 30.39 -2.98
CA THR A 58 13.07 30.43 -3.94
C THR A 58 12.20 29.19 -3.75
N TYR A 59 10.90 29.35 -4.00
CA TYR A 59 9.91 28.31 -3.79
C TYR A 59 9.23 27.92 -5.10
N GLY A 60 8.73 26.70 -5.12
CA GLY A 60 7.90 26.14 -6.16
C GLY A 60 7.08 24.99 -5.64
N GLY A 61 6.49 24.24 -6.56
CA GLY A 61 5.73 23.05 -6.21
C GLY A 61 5.54 22.14 -7.40
N GLY A 62 5.06 20.94 -7.13
CA GLY A 62 4.81 19.97 -8.17
C GLY A 62 3.78 18.93 -7.77
N LEU A 63 3.44 18.13 -8.77
CA LEU A 63 2.57 16.98 -8.65
C LEU A 63 3.33 15.73 -9.09
N THR A 64 2.98 14.58 -8.51
CA THR A 64 3.51 13.30 -8.94
C THR A 64 2.42 12.26 -8.91
N LEU A 65 2.19 11.62 -10.05
CA LEU A 65 1.41 10.39 -10.13
C LEU A 65 2.38 9.23 -9.96
N SER A 66 2.13 8.35 -9.01
CA SER A 66 2.95 7.19 -8.70
C SER A 66 2.15 5.92 -8.88
N ARG A 67 2.83 4.87 -9.33
CA ARG A 67 2.28 3.53 -9.48
C ARG A 67 3.20 2.51 -8.82
N TYR A 68 2.64 1.73 -7.92
CA TYR A 68 3.28 0.55 -7.36
C TYR A 68 3.48 -0.51 -8.45
N VAL A 69 4.72 -0.97 -8.61
CA VAL A 69 5.07 -2.05 -9.54
C VAL A 69 5.41 -3.31 -8.76
N THR A 70 6.35 -3.19 -7.81
CA THR A 70 6.78 -4.29 -6.95
C THR A 70 7.04 -3.80 -5.52
N LYS A 71 7.35 -4.74 -4.61
CA LYS A 71 7.69 -4.42 -3.21
C LYS A 71 8.85 -3.43 -3.10
N GLY A 72 9.79 -3.47 -4.05
CA GLY A 72 10.97 -2.60 -4.07
C GLY A 72 10.92 -1.45 -5.06
N ILE A 73 9.91 -1.37 -5.95
CA ILE A 73 9.92 -0.41 -7.07
C ILE A 73 8.54 0.23 -7.25
N ASP A 74 8.54 1.57 -7.31
CA ASP A 74 7.43 2.36 -7.85
C ASP A 74 7.90 3.14 -9.08
N ILE A 75 6.97 3.41 -10.00
CA ILE A 75 7.18 4.31 -11.13
C ILE A 75 6.41 5.61 -10.87
N ASN A 76 7.06 6.75 -11.11
CA ASN A 76 6.53 8.08 -10.89
C ASN A 76 6.48 8.84 -12.22
N LEU A 77 5.40 9.57 -12.46
CA LEU A 77 5.32 10.62 -13.45
C LEU A 77 5.19 11.94 -12.70
N SER A 78 6.22 12.78 -12.78
CA SER A 78 6.30 14.03 -12.03
C SER A 78 6.26 15.24 -12.96
N ALA A 79 5.64 16.30 -12.47
CA ALA A 79 5.70 17.63 -13.05
C ALA A 79 5.98 18.63 -11.93
N ASN A 80 6.96 19.49 -12.11
CA ASN A 80 7.37 20.49 -11.16
C ASN A 80 7.46 21.86 -11.83
N GLN A 81 7.12 22.91 -11.09
CA GLN A 81 7.43 24.27 -11.47
C GLN A 81 8.04 24.98 -10.27
N SER A 82 9.24 25.51 -10.46
CA SER A 82 9.96 26.21 -9.41
C SER A 82 10.79 27.35 -9.95
N THR A 83 11.15 28.24 -9.05
CA THR A 83 12.00 29.38 -9.33
C THR A 83 13.41 29.11 -8.81
N LEU A 84 14.41 29.53 -9.57
CA LEU A 84 15.82 29.45 -9.20
C LEU A 84 16.41 30.85 -9.35
N ARG A 85 17.19 31.28 -8.37
CA ARG A 85 17.86 32.59 -8.40
C ARG A 85 19.26 32.46 -7.85
N TYR A 86 20.20 33.18 -8.45
CA TYR A 86 21.53 33.34 -7.89
C TYR A 86 22.08 34.75 -8.18
N PRO A 87 22.65 35.45 -7.19
CA PRO A 87 22.69 35.12 -5.76
C PRO A 87 21.32 35.02 -5.11
N GLY A 88 21.20 34.26 -4.00
CA GLY A 88 19.94 34.08 -3.30
C GLY A 88 19.28 35.40 -2.86
N LYS A 89 20.07 36.40 -2.47
CA LYS A 89 19.57 37.73 -2.05
C LYS A 89 19.18 38.61 -3.25
N GLU A 90 18.04 39.27 -3.15
CA GLU A 90 17.56 40.20 -4.18
C GLU A 90 18.54 41.35 -4.43
N ASN A 91 18.61 41.77 -5.70
CA ASN A 91 19.43 42.89 -6.17
C ASN A 91 20.91 42.82 -5.78
N THR A 92 21.39 41.62 -5.46
CA THR A 92 22.80 41.32 -5.20
C THR A 92 23.42 40.72 -6.45
N PHE A 93 24.67 41.07 -6.73
CA PHE A 93 25.44 40.58 -7.86
C PHE A 93 26.68 39.86 -7.36
N THR A 94 27.06 38.76 -8.00
CA THR A 94 28.37 38.13 -7.81
C THR A 94 29.36 38.77 -8.78
N PHE A 95 30.55 39.10 -8.28
CA PHE A 95 31.62 39.64 -9.10
C PHE A 95 32.42 38.49 -9.68
N ILE A 96 32.47 38.41 -11.01
CA ILE A 96 33.34 37.48 -11.73
C ILE A 96 34.38 38.27 -12.53
N ASN A 97 35.59 37.72 -12.62
CA ASN A 97 36.63 38.21 -13.52
C ASN A 97 36.49 37.44 -14.83
N ASP A 98 35.70 37.97 -15.76
CA ASP A 98 35.43 37.36 -17.08
C ASP A 98 36.56 37.56 -18.11
N GLY A 99 37.77 37.91 -17.65
CA GLY A 99 38.92 38.17 -18.52
C GLY A 99 38.85 39.47 -19.33
N THR A 100 37.78 40.27 -19.22
CA THR A 100 37.62 41.54 -19.95
C THR A 100 38.25 42.76 -19.26
N GLY A 101 38.88 42.56 -18.09
CA GLY A 101 39.54 43.62 -17.33
C GLY A 101 38.61 44.54 -16.53
N ALA A 102 37.29 44.34 -16.58
CA ALA A 102 36.30 45.04 -15.77
C ALA A 102 35.58 44.07 -14.82
N ALA A 103 35.52 44.38 -13.53
CA ALA A 103 34.75 43.60 -12.56
C ALA A 103 33.26 43.70 -12.91
N SER A 104 32.71 42.61 -13.43
CA SER A 104 31.38 42.55 -14.01
C SER A 104 30.46 41.82 -13.03
N GLY A 105 29.54 42.56 -12.40
CA GLY A 105 28.50 41.95 -11.54
C GLY A 105 27.55 41.11 -12.38
N ARG A 106 27.26 39.88 -11.93
CA ARG A 106 26.32 38.94 -12.55
C ARG A 106 25.28 38.44 -11.56
N ARG A 107 24.05 38.24 -12.04
CA ARG A 107 22.99 37.50 -11.37
C ARG A 107 22.03 36.95 -12.40
N PHE A 108 21.30 35.90 -12.05
CA PHE A 108 20.21 35.39 -12.87
C PHE A 108 18.99 35.02 -12.04
N TYR A 109 17.85 34.97 -12.74
CA TYR A 109 16.59 34.45 -12.24
C TYR A 109 15.99 33.53 -13.30
N ALA A 110 15.59 32.33 -12.92
CA ALA A 110 15.01 31.34 -13.80
C ALA A 110 13.70 30.77 -13.26
N ASN A 111 12.72 30.63 -14.15
CA ASN A 111 11.57 29.76 -13.95
C ASN A 111 11.88 28.42 -14.62
N ILE A 112 11.87 27.35 -13.83
CA ILE A 112 12.20 26.01 -14.27
C ILE A 112 10.95 25.15 -14.14
N SER A 113 10.50 24.60 -15.26
CA SER A 113 9.44 23.60 -15.29
C SER A 113 10.04 22.25 -15.67
N THR A 114 9.99 21.25 -14.79
CA THR A 114 10.53 19.91 -15.06
C THR A 114 9.43 18.88 -15.17
N PHE A 115 9.63 17.91 -16.07
CA PHE A 115 8.74 16.77 -16.27
C PHE A 115 9.61 15.51 -16.29
N GLY A 116 9.27 14.50 -15.49
CA GLY A 116 10.14 13.35 -15.32
C GLY A 116 9.41 12.02 -15.15
N LEU A 117 10.06 10.95 -15.62
CA LEU A 117 9.67 9.57 -15.34
C LEU A 117 10.62 9.02 -14.27
N GLY A 118 10.15 8.96 -13.03
CA GLY A 118 10.93 8.51 -11.88
C GLY A 118 10.83 7.01 -11.63
N PHE A 119 11.95 6.39 -11.34
CA PHE A 119 12.08 5.03 -10.84
C PHE A 119 12.45 5.11 -9.35
N LYS A 120 11.49 4.84 -8.48
CA LYS A 120 11.65 4.93 -7.02
C LYS A 120 11.97 3.55 -6.47
N PHE A 121 13.19 3.38 -6.00
CA PHE A 121 13.70 2.18 -5.36
C PHE A 121 13.49 2.28 -3.85
N LYS A 122 12.57 1.46 -3.34
CA LYS A 122 12.17 1.40 -1.93
C LYS A 122 13.01 0.41 -1.15
N LEU A 123 13.41 0.78 0.06
CA LEU A 123 14.09 -0.12 0.99
C LEU A 123 13.13 -0.92 1.88
N ASN A 124 11.84 -0.56 1.96
CA ASN A 124 10.80 -1.34 2.64
C ASN A 124 10.28 -2.50 1.76
N ASN A 125 11.19 -3.37 1.36
CA ASN A 125 10.96 -4.44 0.39
C ASN A 125 10.96 -5.85 1.00
N GLY A 126 10.91 -5.95 2.32
CA GLY A 126 10.88 -7.21 3.08
C GLY A 126 12.26 -7.74 3.45
N TRP A 127 13.28 -7.55 2.61
CA TRP A 127 14.65 -8.01 2.91
C TRP A 127 15.50 -6.96 3.61
N ALA A 128 15.41 -5.68 3.21
CA ALA A 128 16.17 -4.59 3.83
C ALA A 128 15.41 -3.98 5.02
N LEU A 129 14.13 -3.69 4.82
CA LEU A 129 13.21 -3.25 5.87
C LEU A 129 11.86 -3.93 5.68
N LYS A 130 11.11 -4.09 6.78
CA LYS A 130 9.75 -4.62 6.74
C LYS A 130 8.88 -3.78 5.80
N GLU A 131 8.00 -4.43 5.03
CA GLU A 131 7.13 -3.75 4.05
C GLU A 131 6.19 -2.72 4.70
N ASP A 132 5.84 -2.94 5.96
CA ASP A 132 4.96 -2.09 6.76
C ASP A 132 5.70 -1.01 7.56
N ALA A 133 7.03 -0.87 7.40
CA ALA A 133 7.83 0.11 8.12
C ALA A 133 7.26 1.53 8.02
N VAL A 134 7.24 2.25 9.15
CA VAL A 134 6.70 3.62 9.26
C VAL A 134 7.55 4.62 8.49
N ILE A 135 8.87 4.44 8.54
CA ILE A 135 9.85 5.24 7.80
C ILE A 135 10.37 4.37 6.67
N GLN A 136 10.25 4.88 5.44
CA GLN A 136 10.53 4.15 4.22
C GLN A 136 11.55 4.94 3.40
N PRO A 137 12.86 4.67 3.59
CA PRO A 137 13.88 5.27 2.77
C PRO A 137 13.80 4.77 1.34
N TYR A 138 14.11 5.67 0.40
CA TYR A 138 14.14 5.35 -1.01
C TYR A 138 15.21 6.14 -1.75
N ILE A 139 15.58 5.59 -2.89
CA ILE A 139 16.39 6.25 -3.93
C ILE A 139 15.45 6.50 -5.12
N LEU A 140 15.55 7.66 -5.75
CA LEU A 140 14.80 8.02 -6.94
C LEU A 140 15.78 8.36 -8.05
N LEU A 141 15.62 7.70 -9.21
CA LEU A 141 16.29 8.07 -10.44
C LEU A 141 15.23 8.52 -11.44
N GLN A 142 15.32 9.74 -11.94
CA GLN A 142 14.29 10.34 -12.76
C GLN A 142 14.90 11.06 -13.97
N PRO A 143 15.03 10.38 -15.11
CA PRO A 143 15.21 11.06 -16.39
C PRO A 143 13.96 11.88 -16.74
N GLY A 144 14.17 12.98 -17.44
CA GLY A 144 13.13 13.94 -17.75
C GLY A 144 13.55 15.04 -18.70
N TYR A 145 12.73 16.07 -18.74
CA TYR A 145 12.90 17.25 -19.57
C TYR A 145 12.60 18.50 -18.76
N ALA A 146 13.49 19.49 -18.84
CA ALA A 146 13.32 20.80 -18.24
C ALA A 146 13.04 21.84 -19.33
N TYR A 147 12.01 22.65 -19.11
CA TYR A 147 11.76 23.89 -19.85
C TYR A 147 12.10 25.07 -18.96
N ILE A 148 13.04 25.89 -19.39
CA ILE A 148 13.66 26.93 -18.58
C ILE A 148 13.48 28.27 -19.26
N TYR A 149 12.93 29.22 -18.53
CA TYR A 149 12.97 30.64 -18.86
C TYR A 149 13.91 31.33 -17.89
N THR A 150 15.02 31.88 -18.38
CA THR A 150 15.99 32.60 -17.56
C THR A 150 16.09 34.06 -17.98
N GLN A 151 16.32 34.92 -17.00
CA GLN A 151 16.66 36.32 -17.14
C GLN A 151 18.00 36.55 -16.46
N ARG A 152 18.95 37.06 -17.22
CA ARG A 152 20.33 37.28 -16.77
C ARG A 152 20.62 38.75 -16.75
N TYR A 153 21.34 39.21 -15.74
CA TYR A 153 21.62 40.61 -15.52
C TYR A 153 23.11 40.85 -15.40
N ASN A 154 23.60 41.79 -16.20
CA ASN A 154 25.00 42.18 -16.22
C ASN A 154 25.12 43.64 -15.78
N SER A 155 26.05 43.89 -14.84
CA SER A 155 26.48 45.21 -14.35
C SER A 155 25.64 45.85 -13.23
N TYR A 156 26.35 46.51 -12.29
CA TYR A 156 25.79 47.16 -11.08
C TYR A 156 25.18 48.54 -11.36
N SER A 157 25.63 49.21 -12.44
CA SER A 157 25.31 50.61 -12.77
C SER A 157 24.42 50.79 -14.01
N ASN A 158 24.37 49.81 -14.92
CA ASN A 158 23.44 49.75 -16.06
C ASN A 158 22.96 48.31 -16.20
N VAL A 159 21.74 48.02 -15.73
CA VAL A 159 21.20 46.66 -15.73
C VAL A 159 20.79 46.27 -17.14
N ASN A 160 21.72 45.68 -17.89
CA ASN A 160 21.39 45.03 -19.16
C ASN A 160 20.83 43.64 -18.85
N SER A 161 19.56 43.42 -19.17
CA SER A 161 18.90 42.13 -19.01
C SER A 161 18.83 41.38 -20.34
N ASN A 162 19.30 40.14 -20.37
CA ASN A 162 19.09 39.23 -21.50
C ASN A 162 18.24 38.05 -21.05
N ALA A 163 17.08 37.88 -21.68
CA ALA A 163 16.14 36.81 -21.40
C ALA A 163 16.22 35.75 -22.50
N SER A 164 16.15 34.48 -22.12
CA SER A 164 16.06 33.38 -23.07
C SER A 164 15.24 32.24 -22.51
N ASN A 165 14.54 31.55 -23.39
CA ASN A 165 13.87 30.29 -23.10
C ASN A 165 14.51 29.15 -23.88
N TYR A 166 14.65 28.00 -23.24
CA TYR A 166 15.15 26.80 -23.88
C TYR A 166 14.61 25.57 -23.17
N GLY A 167 14.70 24.42 -23.83
CA GLY A 167 14.50 23.14 -23.18
C GLY A 167 15.76 22.30 -23.23
N SER A 168 15.92 21.45 -22.23
CA SER A 168 17.03 20.52 -22.08
C SER A 168 16.54 19.21 -21.50
N PHE A 169 17.22 18.11 -21.84
CA PHE A 169 17.10 16.90 -21.04
C PHE A 169 17.59 17.17 -19.62
N ASP A 170 16.85 16.64 -18.65
CA ASP A 170 17.10 16.78 -17.22
C ASP A 170 17.18 15.38 -16.62
N GLY A 171 18.15 15.17 -15.73
CA GLY A 171 18.27 13.95 -14.96
C GLY A 171 18.29 14.29 -13.47
N GLN A 172 17.39 13.69 -12.70
CA GLN A 172 17.36 13.83 -11.26
C GLN A 172 17.76 12.52 -10.57
N ALA A 173 18.68 12.62 -9.61
CA ALA A 173 18.95 11.57 -8.65
C ALA A 173 18.63 12.09 -7.25
N ALA A 174 17.73 11.43 -6.51
CA ALA A 174 17.31 11.87 -5.20
C ALA A 174 17.34 10.76 -4.14
N LEU A 175 17.59 11.18 -2.92
CA LEU A 175 17.40 10.38 -1.72
C LEU A 175 16.20 10.94 -0.97
N GLY A 176 15.33 10.07 -0.49
CA GLY A 176 14.15 10.51 0.24
C GLY A 176 13.68 9.53 1.29
N LEU A 177 12.82 10.05 2.15
CA LEU A 177 12.11 9.33 3.18
C LEU A 177 10.62 9.50 2.92
N THR A 178 9.90 8.39 2.84
CA THR A 178 8.44 8.40 2.94
C THR A 178 8.08 8.04 4.38
N PHE A 179 7.28 8.90 5.02
CA PHE A 179 6.71 8.63 6.34
C PHE A 179 5.25 8.27 6.18
N ARG A 180 4.91 7.15 6.79
CA ARG A 180 3.62 6.52 6.60
C ARG A 180 2.67 6.91 7.73
N ILE A 181 1.61 7.63 7.39
CA ILE A 181 0.65 8.16 8.37
C ILE A 181 -0.54 7.22 8.48
N THR A 182 -1.22 6.95 7.36
CA THR A 182 -2.35 6.03 7.25
C THR A 182 -2.23 5.18 5.98
N PRO A 183 -3.13 4.22 5.73
CA PRO A 183 -3.12 3.50 4.47
C PRO A 183 -3.39 4.33 3.23
N GLY A 184 -4.21 5.37 3.38
CA GLY A 184 -4.53 6.29 2.29
C GLY A 184 -3.57 7.48 2.19
N PHE A 185 -2.74 7.74 3.21
CA PHE A 185 -1.95 8.97 3.26
C PHE A 185 -0.53 8.75 3.79
N SER A 186 0.43 9.29 3.06
CA SER A 186 1.83 9.39 3.49
C SER A 186 2.36 10.80 3.28
N MET A 187 3.40 11.16 4.00
CA MET A 187 4.21 12.34 3.72
C MET A 187 5.57 11.89 3.19
N PHE A 188 6.26 12.75 2.46
CA PHE A 188 7.63 12.48 2.04
C PHE A 188 8.49 13.74 2.13
N ALA A 189 9.78 13.51 2.30
CA ALA A 189 10.82 14.52 2.13
C ALA A 189 11.93 13.93 1.30
N GLN A 190 12.47 14.68 0.34
CA GLN A 190 13.59 14.25 -0.49
C GLN A 190 14.53 15.40 -0.83
N ALA A 191 15.79 15.06 -1.04
CA ALA A 191 16.81 15.92 -1.60
C ALA A 191 17.31 15.28 -2.89
N GLY A 192 17.24 16.01 -4.00
CA GLY A 192 17.63 15.55 -5.32
C GLY A 192 18.62 16.48 -6.00
N GLN A 193 19.59 15.90 -6.69
CA GLN A 193 20.48 16.62 -7.58
C GLN A 193 19.92 16.56 -9.00
N HIS A 194 19.73 17.71 -9.63
CA HIS A 194 19.43 17.81 -11.06
C HIS A 194 20.70 18.02 -11.87
N TYR A 195 20.73 17.40 -13.04
CA TYR A 195 21.76 17.53 -14.06
C TYR A 195 21.09 17.83 -15.40
N LEU A 196 21.45 18.94 -16.02
CA LEU A 196 21.02 19.28 -17.37
C LEU A 196 22.05 18.72 -18.37
N ASP A 197 21.58 18.06 -19.43
CA ASP A 197 22.44 17.31 -20.36
C ASP A 197 23.43 18.16 -21.16
N ARG A 198 23.14 19.45 -21.34
CA ARG A 198 24.06 20.38 -22.01
C ARG A 198 24.85 21.17 -20.97
N ASP A 199 26.16 21.33 -21.20
CA ASP A 199 26.95 22.43 -20.64
C ASP A 199 26.22 23.70 -21.07
N ASP A 200 25.39 24.22 -20.16
CA ASP A 200 24.40 25.19 -20.54
C ASP A 200 24.63 26.52 -19.84
N ASP A 201 25.65 27.24 -20.29
CA ASP A 201 25.84 28.68 -20.08
C ASP A 201 24.54 29.47 -20.40
N ARG A 202 23.53 28.84 -21.04
CA ARG A 202 22.19 29.42 -21.14
C ARG A 202 21.42 29.41 -19.81
N LEU A 203 21.83 28.81 -18.69
CA LEU A 203 21.09 29.02 -17.43
C LEU A 203 21.50 30.36 -16.80
N ASP A 204 22.80 30.57 -16.68
CA ASP A 204 23.39 31.62 -15.83
C ASP A 204 24.04 32.76 -16.66
N GLY A 205 24.46 32.47 -17.91
CA GLY A 205 25.04 33.39 -18.89
C GLY A 205 26.54 33.51 -18.87
N VAL A 206 27.24 32.66 -18.13
CA VAL A 206 28.69 32.75 -17.97
C VAL A 206 29.32 31.50 -18.55
N SER A 207 30.48 31.70 -19.19
CA SER A 207 31.27 30.63 -19.78
C SER A 207 32.65 30.73 -19.14
N ASN A 208 32.86 29.97 -18.06
CA ASN A 208 34.18 29.86 -17.47
C ASN A 208 34.91 28.65 -18.05
N ASN A 209 36.20 28.82 -18.39
CA ASN A 209 37.12 27.73 -18.72
C ASN A 209 37.50 26.91 -17.47
N GLY A 210 36.54 26.62 -16.59
CA GLY A 210 36.72 25.80 -15.40
C GLY A 210 37.18 24.39 -15.80
N THR A 211 38.25 23.91 -15.17
CA THR A 211 38.85 22.60 -15.48
C THR A 211 38.26 21.45 -14.64
N ILE A 212 37.33 21.74 -13.72
CA ILE A 212 36.76 20.77 -12.76
C ILE A 212 35.29 20.51 -13.11
N PHE A 213 34.90 19.23 -13.19
CA PHE A 213 33.56 18.75 -13.55
C PHE A 213 32.40 19.38 -12.74
N TRP A 214 32.64 19.82 -11.51
CA TRP A 214 31.60 20.41 -10.65
C TRP A 214 31.31 21.88 -10.91
N ASP A 215 32.24 22.59 -11.55
CA ASP A 215 32.16 24.05 -11.75
C ASP A 215 31.91 24.40 -13.22
N LYS A 216 32.02 23.43 -14.14
CA LYS A 216 31.76 23.59 -15.57
C LYS A 216 30.27 23.47 -15.91
N TYR A 217 29.56 22.55 -15.25
CA TYR A 217 28.17 22.23 -15.56
C TYR A 217 27.23 22.93 -14.58
N ASP A 218 26.29 23.70 -15.12
CA ASP A 218 25.19 24.29 -14.36
C ASP A 218 24.25 23.22 -13.80
N ARG A 219 24.08 23.23 -12.48
CA ARG A 219 23.27 22.25 -11.75
C ARG A 219 22.52 22.89 -10.61
N TYR A 220 21.50 22.20 -10.12
CA TYR A 220 20.78 22.64 -8.94
C TYR A 220 20.32 21.47 -8.08
N MET A 221 20.36 21.68 -6.76
CA MET A 221 19.70 20.79 -5.82
C MET A 221 18.23 21.18 -5.68
N GLN A 222 17.38 20.18 -5.54
CA GLN A 222 15.97 20.28 -5.26
C GLN A 222 15.68 19.65 -3.91
N PHE A 223 15.13 20.43 -2.99
CA PHE A 223 14.59 19.93 -1.72
C PHE A 223 13.07 19.95 -1.82
N SER A 224 12.43 18.82 -1.61
CA SER A 224 10.99 18.68 -1.76
C SER A 224 10.39 18.01 -0.54
N ALA A 225 9.24 18.52 -0.10
CA ALA A 225 8.44 17.91 0.94
C ALA A 225 6.97 17.99 0.57
N GLY A 226 6.23 16.91 0.78
CA GLY A 226 4.86 16.82 0.33
C GLY A 226 4.05 15.71 0.94
N LEU A 227 2.81 15.62 0.48
CA LEU A 227 1.82 14.64 0.89
C LEU A 227 1.46 13.77 -0.31
N THR A 228 1.18 12.50 -0.06
CA THR A 228 0.75 11.52 -1.03
C THR A 228 -0.55 10.90 -0.58
N ALA A 229 -1.57 10.93 -1.44
CA ALA A 229 -2.80 10.18 -1.28
C ALA A 229 -2.73 8.89 -2.11
N ASN A 230 -2.85 7.73 -1.45
CA ASN A 230 -2.77 6.40 -2.05
C ASN A 230 -4.18 5.80 -2.24
N PHE A 231 -4.46 5.35 -3.45
CA PHE A 231 -5.75 4.80 -3.86
C PHE A 231 -5.59 3.54 -4.73
N GLY A 232 -6.67 2.80 -4.84
CA GLY A 232 -6.73 1.47 -5.42
C GLY A 232 -7.51 0.53 -4.52
N LYS A 233 -8.09 -0.50 -5.14
CA LYS A 233 -8.73 -1.61 -4.42
C LYS A 233 -7.82 -2.82 -4.54
N ALA A 234 -7.71 -3.53 -3.42
CA ALA A 234 -7.09 -4.84 -3.42
C ALA A 234 -7.80 -5.74 -4.44
N LYS A 235 -7.04 -6.62 -5.09
CA LYS A 235 -7.66 -7.67 -5.89
C LYS A 235 -8.24 -8.71 -4.91
N ASP A 236 -9.49 -9.06 -5.15
CA ASP A 236 -10.33 -9.97 -4.39
C ASP A 236 -11.10 -10.74 -5.46
N THR A 237 -10.72 -12.00 -5.67
CA THR A 237 -11.07 -12.79 -6.86
C THR A 237 -12.40 -13.49 -6.71
N ASP A 238 -12.66 -14.06 -5.54
CA ASP A 238 -13.90 -14.74 -5.18
C ASP A 238 -14.93 -13.77 -4.54
N GLY A 239 -14.50 -12.59 -4.12
CA GLY A 239 -15.38 -11.51 -3.69
C GLY A 239 -15.90 -11.71 -2.28
N ASP A 240 -15.20 -12.46 -1.45
CA ASP A 240 -15.55 -12.74 -0.07
C ASP A 240 -15.24 -11.57 0.89
N GLY A 241 -14.55 -10.54 0.39
CA GLY A 241 -14.15 -9.33 1.12
C GLY A 241 -12.73 -9.38 1.68
N VAL A 242 -12.01 -10.48 1.48
CA VAL A 242 -10.62 -10.68 1.85
C VAL A 242 -9.75 -10.62 0.59
N PRO A 243 -8.75 -9.72 0.53
CA PRO A 243 -7.90 -9.63 -0.64
C PRO A 243 -7.12 -10.93 -0.90
N ASP A 244 -6.92 -11.29 -2.18
CA ASP A 244 -6.18 -12.48 -2.66
C ASP A 244 -4.85 -12.73 -1.91
N ARG A 245 -4.18 -11.66 -1.46
CA ARG A 245 -2.89 -11.73 -0.77
C ARG A 245 -2.98 -12.24 0.68
N LYS A 246 -4.14 -12.05 1.30
CA LYS A 246 -4.44 -12.45 2.67
C LYS A 246 -5.34 -13.68 2.73
N ASP A 247 -6.03 -13.92 1.63
CA ASP A 247 -6.96 -15.02 1.45
C ASP A 247 -6.21 -16.36 1.36
N LYS A 248 -6.56 -17.28 2.25
CA LYS A 248 -6.06 -18.65 2.29
C LYS A 248 -7.02 -19.63 1.61
N CYS A 249 -8.24 -19.20 1.31
CA CYS A 249 -9.33 -19.98 0.75
C CYS A 249 -9.87 -19.26 -0.52
N PRO A 250 -9.09 -19.22 -1.62
CA PRO A 250 -9.31 -18.35 -2.80
C PRO A 250 -10.51 -18.66 -3.68
N ASP A 251 -11.37 -19.58 -3.24
CA ASP A 251 -12.54 -20.08 -3.96
C ASP A 251 -13.77 -20.09 -3.05
N THR A 252 -13.85 -19.18 -2.08
CA THR A 252 -14.97 -19.12 -1.15
C THR A 252 -16.24 -18.68 -1.89
N PRO A 253 -17.35 -19.43 -1.78
CA PRO A 253 -18.58 -19.06 -2.48
C PRO A 253 -19.11 -17.69 -2.05
N ALA A 254 -19.56 -16.89 -3.03
CA ALA A 254 -20.07 -15.56 -2.78
C ALA A 254 -21.23 -15.55 -1.76
N GLY A 255 -21.11 -14.68 -0.75
CA GLY A 255 -22.10 -14.54 0.32
C GLY A 255 -21.91 -15.47 1.51
N VAL A 256 -20.95 -16.40 1.45
CA VAL A 256 -20.51 -17.16 2.62
C VAL A 256 -19.78 -16.23 3.58
N LYS A 257 -20.06 -16.38 4.87
CA LYS A 257 -19.35 -15.62 5.91
C LYS A 257 -17.97 -16.22 6.08
N VAL A 258 -16.95 -15.38 5.90
CA VAL A 258 -15.54 -15.75 6.05
C VAL A 258 -14.91 -15.11 7.28
N ASP A 259 -13.81 -15.70 7.72
CA ASP A 259 -12.93 -15.18 8.75
C ASP A 259 -11.94 -14.13 8.19
N GLU A 260 -10.98 -13.68 9.02
CA GLU A 260 -9.99 -12.68 8.61
C GLU A 260 -9.00 -13.16 7.54
N VAL A 261 -8.96 -14.47 7.25
CA VAL A 261 -8.08 -15.10 6.27
C VAL A 261 -8.84 -15.64 5.05
N GLY A 262 -10.11 -15.26 4.88
CA GLY A 262 -10.92 -15.61 3.71
C GLY A 262 -11.51 -17.01 3.75
N CYS A 263 -11.38 -17.72 4.88
CA CYS A 263 -11.90 -19.07 4.99
C CYS A 263 -13.31 -19.08 5.59
N PRO A 264 -14.20 -19.98 5.14
CA PRO A 264 -15.52 -20.13 5.73
C PRO A 264 -15.46 -20.36 7.24
N VAL A 265 -16.38 -19.74 7.98
CA VAL A 265 -16.48 -19.91 9.42
C VAL A 265 -16.97 -21.34 9.75
N ASP A 266 -16.32 -21.95 10.73
CA ASP A 266 -16.66 -23.23 11.37
C ASP A 266 -16.72 -22.92 12.89
N THR A 267 -17.94 -22.77 13.39
CA THR A 267 -18.24 -22.23 14.73
C THR A 267 -17.95 -23.25 15.82
N ASP A 268 -18.26 -24.52 15.61
CA ASP A 268 -18.03 -25.57 16.60
C ASP A 268 -16.67 -26.26 16.43
N GLY A 269 -16.02 -26.16 15.28
CA GLY A 269 -14.71 -26.71 15.00
C GLY A 269 -14.72 -28.21 14.75
N ASP A 270 -15.75 -28.75 14.11
CA ASP A 270 -15.83 -30.15 13.68
C ASP A 270 -15.25 -30.42 12.27
N GLY A 271 -14.94 -29.36 11.53
CA GLY A 271 -14.37 -29.41 10.19
C GLY A 271 -15.39 -29.29 9.05
N VAL A 272 -16.69 -29.11 9.36
CA VAL A 272 -17.74 -28.73 8.43
C VAL A 272 -18.00 -27.23 8.62
N ALA A 273 -17.96 -26.45 7.53
CA ALA A 273 -18.23 -25.03 7.63
C ALA A 273 -19.71 -24.75 7.94
N ASP A 274 -20.01 -23.69 8.69
CA ASP A 274 -21.36 -23.32 9.17
C ASP A 274 -22.43 -23.30 8.06
N TYR A 275 -22.04 -22.94 6.83
CA TYR A 275 -22.97 -22.86 5.70
C TYR A 275 -23.30 -24.23 5.08
N GLN A 276 -22.54 -25.26 5.42
CA GLN A 276 -22.75 -26.67 5.05
C GLN A 276 -23.19 -27.53 6.24
N ASP A 277 -23.09 -26.97 7.45
CA ASP A 277 -23.41 -27.63 8.70
C ASP A 277 -24.90 -27.48 9.07
N LYS A 278 -25.55 -28.60 9.37
CA LYS A 278 -26.93 -28.63 9.88
C LYS A 278 -27.01 -28.34 11.37
N CYS A 279 -25.92 -28.54 12.11
CA CYS A 279 -25.79 -28.36 13.54
C CYS A 279 -24.61 -27.44 13.93
N PRO A 280 -24.56 -26.16 13.46
CA PRO A 280 -23.35 -25.30 13.53
C PRO A 280 -22.77 -24.97 14.92
N ASP A 281 -23.51 -25.28 15.99
CA ASP A 281 -23.13 -24.98 17.37
C ASP A 281 -22.67 -26.23 18.14
N VAL A 282 -22.75 -27.43 17.54
CA VAL A 282 -22.52 -28.71 18.22
C VAL A 282 -21.79 -29.67 17.30
N LYS A 283 -20.53 -29.94 17.66
CA LYS A 283 -19.64 -30.82 16.89
C LYS A 283 -20.30 -32.13 16.49
N GLY A 284 -20.20 -32.46 15.21
CA GLY A 284 -20.70 -33.72 14.69
C GLY A 284 -19.78 -34.39 13.68
N LEU A 285 -20.40 -35.30 12.92
CA LEU A 285 -19.72 -36.07 11.90
C LEU A 285 -19.96 -35.41 10.54
N ALA A 286 -18.90 -35.26 9.74
CA ALA A 286 -19.01 -34.76 8.36
C ALA A 286 -19.96 -35.61 7.49
N ALA A 287 -20.08 -36.92 7.77
CA ALA A 287 -21.03 -37.81 7.10
C ALA A 287 -22.51 -37.43 7.37
N LEU A 288 -22.76 -36.78 8.50
CA LEU A 288 -24.08 -36.32 8.96
C LEU A 288 -24.23 -34.80 8.84
N GLN A 289 -23.43 -34.17 7.98
CA GLN A 289 -23.44 -32.73 7.74
C GLN A 289 -23.22 -31.92 9.03
N GLY A 290 -22.27 -32.36 9.85
CA GLY A 290 -21.86 -31.68 11.09
C GLY A 290 -22.75 -31.95 12.30
N CYS A 291 -23.74 -32.85 12.19
CA CYS A 291 -24.59 -33.20 13.33
C CYS A 291 -24.00 -34.36 14.18
N PRO A 292 -24.22 -34.34 15.51
CA PRO A 292 -23.78 -35.39 16.42
C PRO A 292 -24.58 -36.69 16.22
N ASP A 293 -23.93 -37.80 16.55
CA ASP A 293 -24.46 -39.17 16.56
C ASP A 293 -23.89 -39.85 17.81
N ALA A 294 -24.72 -39.91 18.86
CA ALA A 294 -24.30 -40.29 20.20
C ALA A 294 -24.11 -41.81 20.37
N ASP A 295 -24.90 -42.63 19.68
CA ASP A 295 -24.85 -44.09 19.76
C ASP A 295 -24.13 -44.75 18.57
N GLY A 296 -23.80 -43.98 17.54
CA GLY A 296 -22.95 -44.38 16.43
C GLY A 296 -23.68 -45.22 15.38
N ASP A 297 -25.00 -45.10 15.28
CA ASP A 297 -25.84 -45.87 14.36
C ASP A 297 -25.93 -45.26 12.95
N SER A 298 -25.24 -44.15 12.71
CA SER A 298 -25.24 -43.35 11.46
C SER A 298 -26.51 -42.54 11.21
N VAL A 299 -27.34 -42.32 12.23
CA VAL A 299 -28.44 -41.36 12.24
C VAL A 299 -28.10 -40.23 13.23
N ALA A 300 -28.34 -38.98 12.82
CA ALA A 300 -28.05 -37.85 13.70
C ALA A 300 -29.02 -37.82 14.89
N ASP A 301 -28.55 -37.39 16.06
CA ASP A 301 -29.35 -37.36 17.31
C ASP A 301 -30.70 -36.63 17.15
N ALA A 302 -30.77 -35.63 16.28
CA ALA A 302 -31.98 -34.85 16.02
C ALA A 302 -33.03 -35.61 15.19
N ASP A 303 -32.59 -36.58 14.38
CA ASP A 303 -33.42 -37.41 13.50
C ASP A 303 -33.65 -38.82 14.07
N ASP A 304 -32.92 -39.20 15.12
CA ASP A 304 -32.97 -40.50 15.77
C ASP A 304 -34.14 -40.61 16.78
N ARG A 305 -34.97 -41.64 16.60
CA ARG A 305 -36.11 -41.97 17.47
C ARG A 305 -35.76 -42.98 18.56
N CYS A 306 -34.62 -43.64 18.46
CA CYS A 306 -34.15 -44.72 19.30
C CYS A 306 -32.71 -44.46 19.81
N PRO A 307 -32.50 -43.43 20.66
CA PRO A 307 -31.19 -42.82 21.02
C PRO A 307 -30.21 -43.66 21.86
N ASN A 308 -30.27 -44.99 21.77
CA ASN A 308 -29.39 -45.93 22.47
C ASN A 308 -29.28 -47.26 21.69
N THR A 309 -29.31 -47.21 20.37
CA THR A 309 -29.14 -48.40 19.56
C THR A 309 -27.72 -48.97 19.78
N PRO A 310 -27.57 -50.26 20.10
CA PRO A 310 -26.24 -50.83 20.31
C PRO A 310 -25.37 -50.75 19.05
N ALA A 311 -24.10 -50.36 19.22
CA ALA A 311 -23.15 -50.25 18.13
C ALA A 311 -23.09 -51.52 17.26
N GLY A 312 -23.23 -51.34 15.94
CA GLY A 312 -23.21 -52.41 14.94
C GLY A 312 -24.57 -53.07 14.67
N VAL A 313 -25.63 -52.71 15.40
CA VAL A 313 -27.01 -53.08 15.04
C VAL A 313 -27.42 -52.29 13.79
N LYS A 314 -28.09 -52.95 12.85
CA LYS A 314 -28.64 -52.28 11.67
C LYS A 314 -29.90 -51.53 12.06
N VAL A 315 -29.97 -50.26 11.66
CA VAL A 315 -31.12 -49.39 11.90
C VAL A 315 -31.82 -49.02 10.60
N ASP A 316 -33.06 -48.59 10.73
CA ASP A 316 -33.78 -47.91 9.67
C ASP A 316 -33.40 -46.42 9.58
N ALA A 317 -34.06 -45.67 8.70
CA ALA A 317 -33.81 -44.24 8.51
C ALA A 317 -34.19 -43.37 9.73
N SER A 318 -34.78 -43.94 10.77
CA SER A 318 -35.15 -43.26 12.02
C SER A 318 -34.31 -43.69 13.22
N GLY A 319 -33.20 -44.40 12.99
CA GLY A 319 -32.27 -44.86 14.04
C GLY A 319 -32.80 -46.03 14.86
N CYS A 320 -33.93 -46.62 14.47
CA CYS A 320 -34.51 -47.73 15.21
C CYS A 320 -34.04 -49.08 14.66
N PRO A 321 -33.73 -50.05 15.54
CA PRO A 321 -33.41 -51.41 15.13
C PRO A 321 -34.50 -52.01 14.25
N LEU A 322 -34.07 -52.77 13.23
CA LEU A 322 -35.00 -53.48 12.35
C LEU A 322 -35.83 -54.51 13.14
N ASP A 323 -37.12 -54.57 12.83
CA ASP A 323 -38.11 -55.53 13.32
C ASP A 323 -38.86 -56.06 12.09
N ALA A 324 -38.44 -57.22 11.59
CA ALA A 324 -38.86 -57.75 10.29
C ALA A 324 -40.27 -58.34 10.30
N ASP A 325 -40.73 -58.90 11.43
CA ASP A 325 -42.06 -59.51 11.57
C ASP A 325 -43.06 -58.67 12.37
N GLY A 326 -42.61 -57.56 12.96
CA GLY A 326 -43.44 -56.53 13.59
C GLY A 326 -43.99 -56.95 14.95
N ASP A 327 -43.34 -57.91 15.63
CA ASP A 327 -43.75 -58.42 16.94
C ASP A 327 -43.29 -57.54 18.11
N LYS A 328 -42.56 -56.44 17.82
CA LYS A 328 -41.95 -55.47 18.74
C LYS A 328 -40.66 -55.94 19.41
N VAL A 329 -40.08 -57.06 18.99
CA VAL A 329 -38.75 -57.52 19.38
C VAL A 329 -37.79 -57.29 18.20
N PRO A 330 -36.75 -56.45 18.36
CA PRO A 330 -35.80 -56.22 17.28
C PRO A 330 -35.13 -57.51 16.77
N ASP A 331 -34.83 -57.57 15.48
CA ASP A 331 -34.22 -58.72 14.78
C ASP A 331 -32.94 -59.24 15.47
N TYR A 332 -32.20 -58.37 16.14
CA TYR A 332 -30.94 -58.73 16.83
C TYR A 332 -31.15 -59.39 18.20
N LEU A 333 -32.36 -59.27 18.78
CA LEU A 333 -32.78 -59.93 20.04
C LEU A 333 -33.79 -61.06 19.80
N ASP A 334 -34.40 -61.11 18.62
CA ASP A 334 -35.41 -62.10 18.26
C ASP A 334 -34.77 -63.48 17.98
N LYS A 335 -35.22 -64.49 18.73
CA LYS A 335 -34.84 -65.90 18.56
C LYS A 335 -35.79 -66.66 17.64
N CYS A 336 -36.95 -66.09 17.34
CA CYS A 336 -38.05 -66.69 16.60
C CYS A 336 -38.44 -65.80 15.40
N PRO A 337 -37.53 -65.56 14.44
CA PRO A 337 -37.82 -64.74 13.27
C PRO A 337 -38.99 -65.36 12.51
N ASN A 338 -40.03 -64.55 12.24
CA ASN A 338 -41.32 -64.89 11.59
C ASN A 338 -42.48 -65.24 12.55
N THR A 339 -42.57 -64.59 13.70
CA THR A 339 -43.78 -64.68 14.52
C THR A 339 -44.99 -64.11 13.74
N PRO A 340 -46.12 -64.84 13.65
CA PRO A 340 -47.30 -64.34 12.95
C PRO A 340 -47.87 -63.06 13.59
N ALA A 341 -48.24 -62.10 12.74
CA ALA A 341 -48.81 -60.83 13.18
C ALA A 341 -50.00 -61.02 14.15
N GLY A 342 -49.92 -60.39 15.33
CA GLY A 342 -50.95 -60.43 16.36
C GLY A 342 -50.77 -61.52 17.44
N VAL A 343 -49.75 -62.37 17.34
CA VAL A 343 -49.37 -63.31 18.40
C VAL A 343 -48.64 -62.55 19.52
N GLN A 344 -48.93 -62.88 20.78
CA GLN A 344 -48.19 -62.33 21.92
C GLN A 344 -46.87 -63.08 22.08
N VAL A 345 -45.76 -62.34 22.12
CA VAL A 345 -44.41 -62.89 22.25
C VAL A 345 -43.81 -62.62 23.62
N ASP A 346 -42.84 -63.46 24.00
CA ASP A 346 -41.98 -63.23 25.15
C ASP A 346 -40.87 -62.20 24.83
N ALA A 347 -39.95 -61.97 25.78
CA ALA A 347 -38.83 -61.05 25.59
C ALA A 347 -37.79 -61.52 24.54
N ASN A 348 -37.93 -62.73 24.00
CA ASN A 348 -37.07 -63.27 22.95
C ASN A 348 -37.76 -63.32 21.58
N GLY A 349 -38.94 -62.70 21.41
CA GLY A 349 -39.71 -62.74 20.16
C GLY A 349 -40.43 -64.07 19.91
N CYS A 350 -40.43 -64.98 20.90
CA CYS A 350 -41.04 -66.30 20.73
C CYS A 350 -42.49 -66.33 21.24
N PRO A 351 -43.42 -67.02 20.54
CA PRO A 351 -44.81 -67.12 20.95
C PRO A 351 -44.98 -67.60 22.40
N LEU A 352 -45.79 -66.88 23.18
CA LEU A 352 -46.25 -67.35 24.48
C LEU A 352 -47.22 -68.51 24.25
N ASP A 353 -46.69 -69.73 24.26
CA ASP A 353 -47.47 -70.96 24.17
C ASP A 353 -48.60 -70.93 25.19
N ARG A 354 -49.81 -71.28 24.75
CA ARG A 354 -50.97 -71.44 25.61
C ARG A 354 -51.26 -72.89 25.88
#